data_AF-A0A959QF48-F1
#
_entry.id   AF-A0A959QF48-F1
#
_cell.length_a   1.000
_cell.length_b   1.000
_cell.length_c   1.000
_cell.angle_alpha   90.00
_cell.angle_beta   90.00
_cell.angle_gamma   90.00
#
_symmetry.space_group_name_H-M   'P 1'
#
loop_
_entity.id
_entity.type
_entity.pdbx_description
1 polymer ?
#
loop_
_entity_poly.entity_id
_entity_poly.type
_entity_poly.pdbx_seq_one_letter_code
_entity_poly.pdbx_strand_id
1 'polypeptide(L)'
;GQRRIGPVNLQSLSDALDLSYATEKLRQACFLLSHQSVFRTDYRFGLLPAVVQLVEEQEWREHPGVAVYYSAYQALQHPEEERFFQEFYTALKKEEHLFPEEEKRALYLLAINFCIRQYNLGRRNLMPQQFELYRWGLEKGFLLANGVLSPFTYQNITILALVLGEEQWLEGFLEQYRPALAPEKRDTVHAFCQACLEVQRRQFGRALELLQRAEYGDLLLNLAAKTVQIKVYYEMGALQLLESHLSAMEGFIRRKKGLSYHRESYLHTVRFTRRLLELRPYDRAGRRKLREQIEQTGSVAEKDWLLKQL
;
A
#
# COMPACT_ATOMS: atom_id res chain seq x y z
N GLY A 1 -21.56 58.88 20.83
CA GLY A 1 -21.18 57.84 21.80
C GLY A 1 -20.28 56.84 21.10
N GLN A 2 -19.00 56.80 21.49
CA GLN A 2 -18.05 55.81 20.99
C GLN A 2 -18.51 54.41 21.41
N ARG A 3 -18.82 53.55 20.44
CA ARG A 3 -18.88 52.10 20.67
C ARG A 3 -17.46 51.66 21.03
N ARG A 4 -17.19 51.42 22.32
CA ARG A 4 -16.01 50.68 22.76
C ARG A 4 -16.06 49.30 22.10
N ILE A 5 -15.17 49.08 21.14
CA ILE A 5 -14.78 47.73 20.72
C ILE A 5 -14.21 47.09 21.99
N GLY A 6 -14.80 45.99 22.46
CA GLY A 6 -14.32 45.27 23.64
C GLY A 6 -12.85 44.85 23.48
N PRO A 7 -12.14 44.51 24.57
CA PRO A 7 -10.74 44.12 24.47
C PRO A 7 -10.58 42.93 23.52
N VAL A 8 -9.92 43.16 22.39
CA VAL A 8 -9.49 42.10 21.49
C VAL A 8 -8.47 41.28 22.28
N ASN A 9 -8.73 39.99 22.49
CA ASN A 9 -7.83 39.11 23.24
C ASN A 9 -6.62 38.74 22.36
N LEU A 10 -5.69 39.69 22.20
CA LEU A 10 -4.51 39.56 21.36
C LEU A 10 -3.63 38.35 21.72
N GLN A 11 -3.59 37.96 23.01
CA GLN A 11 -2.86 36.78 23.45
C GLN A 11 -3.48 35.50 22.87
N SER A 12 -4.80 35.33 23.00
CA SER A 12 -5.49 34.17 22.43
C SER A 12 -5.33 34.03 20.92
N LEU A 13 -5.21 35.15 20.20
CA LEU A 13 -4.92 35.14 18.76
C LEU A 13 -3.48 34.68 18.50
N SER A 14 -2.51 35.14 19.29
CA SER A 14 -1.12 34.69 19.19
C SER A 14 -1.00 33.19 19.47
N ASP A 15 -1.62 32.69 20.54
CA ASP A 15 -1.58 31.28 20.92
C ASP A 15 -2.22 30.39 19.84
N ALA A 16 -3.34 30.85 19.26
CA ALA A 16 -3.99 30.15 18.15
C ALA A 16 -3.12 30.13 16.87
N LEU A 17 -2.36 31.19 16.60
CA LEU A 17 -1.41 31.24 15.49
C LEU A 17 -0.26 30.26 15.70
N ASP A 18 0.29 30.19 16.92
CA ASP A 18 1.37 29.25 17.26
C ASP A 18 0.90 27.79 17.12
N LEU A 19 -0.28 27.48 17.65
CA LEU A 19 -0.89 26.15 17.52
C LEU A 19 -1.17 25.78 16.05
N SER A 20 -1.70 26.72 15.27
CA SER A 20 -1.96 26.53 13.84
C SER A 20 -0.66 26.30 13.07
N TYR A 21 0.37 27.09 13.35
CA TYR A 21 1.69 26.92 12.76
C TYR A 21 2.30 25.55 13.10
N ALA A 22 2.23 25.13 14.36
CA ALA A 22 2.73 23.84 14.80
C ALA A 22 2.01 22.68 14.09
N THR A 23 0.68 22.74 14.02
CA THR A 23 -0.16 21.74 13.32
C THR A 23 0.22 21.64 11.85
N GLU A 24 0.29 22.77 11.15
CA GLU A 24 0.67 22.83 9.74
C GLU A 24 2.11 22.34 9.50
N LYS A 25 3.02 22.66 10.43
CA LYS A 25 4.40 22.20 10.34
C LYS A 25 4.53 20.69 10.50
N LEU A 26 3.79 20.09 11.43
CA LEU A 26 3.71 18.63 11.59
C LEU A 26 3.08 17.96 10.36
N ARG A 27 2.01 18.55 9.81
CA ARG A 27 1.38 18.10 8.56
C ARG A 27 2.39 18.05 7.41
N GLN A 28 3.13 19.14 7.19
CA GLN A 28 4.17 19.19 6.17
C GLN A 28 5.27 18.16 6.42
N ALA A 29 5.71 17.99 7.68
CA ALA A 29 6.71 16.98 8.03
C ALA A 29 6.26 15.57 7.66
N CYS A 30 4.99 15.22 7.89
CA CYS A 30 4.41 13.94 7.51
C CYS A 30 4.50 13.70 6.00
N PHE A 31 4.19 14.70 5.18
CA PHE A 31 4.29 14.60 3.73
C PHE A 31 5.75 14.46 3.25
N LEU A 32 6.66 15.23 3.83
CA LEU A 32 8.10 15.16 3.52
C LEU A 32 8.67 13.77 3.86
N LEU A 33 8.39 13.25 5.05
CA LEU A 33 8.82 11.90 5.47
C LEU A 33 8.24 10.82 4.57
N SER A 34 6.94 10.91 4.25
CA SER A 34 6.28 9.95 3.37
C SER A 34 6.91 9.97 1.97
N HIS A 35 7.16 11.15 1.40
CA HIS A 35 7.80 11.29 0.09
C HIS A 35 9.26 10.79 0.10
N GLN A 36 10.04 11.17 1.12
CA GLN A 36 11.42 10.72 1.30
C GLN A 36 11.53 9.19 1.34
N SER A 37 10.58 8.52 2.01
CA SER A 37 10.56 7.06 2.09
C SER A 37 10.37 6.36 0.73
N VAL A 38 9.68 7.01 -0.21
CA VAL A 38 9.36 6.45 -1.53
C VAL A 38 10.41 6.83 -2.58
N PHE A 39 10.82 8.11 -2.60
CA PHE A 39 11.68 8.67 -3.66
C PHE A 39 13.15 8.79 -3.26
N ARG A 40 13.53 8.41 -2.03
CA ARG A 40 14.89 8.52 -1.50
C ARG A 40 15.49 9.92 -1.71
N THR A 41 14.68 10.93 -1.44
CA THR A 41 15.05 12.35 -1.56
C THR A 41 15.23 12.95 -0.18
N ASP A 42 16.34 13.64 0.04
CA ASP A 42 16.64 14.27 1.32
C ASP A 42 16.03 15.67 1.41
N TYR A 43 15.20 15.89 2.43
CA TYR A 43 14.59 17.18 2.71
C TYR A 43 15.20 17.84 3.95
N ARG A 44 15.22 19.18 3.95
CA ARG A 44 15.51 19.96 5.15
C ARG A 44 14.20 20.26 5.89
N PHE A 45 14.10 19.80 7.13
CA PHE A 45 12.87 19.94 7.92
C PHE A 45 12.73 21.31 8.61
N GLY A 46 13.78 22.15 8.61
CA GLY A 46 13.73 23.53 9.11
C GLY A 46 13.34 23.60 10.59
N LEU A 47 12.32 24.40 10.92
CA LEU A 47 11.84 24.63 12.30
C LEU A 47 11.14 23.41 12.95
N LEU A 48 11.06 22.25 12.29
CA LEU A 48 10.39 21.08 12.83
C LEU A 48 10.94 20.65 14.22
N PRO A 49 12.25 20.58 14.49
CA PRO A 49 12.74 20.17 15.80
C PRO A 49 12.24 21.08 16.93
N ALA A 50 12.21 22.39 16.70
CA ALA A 50 11.67 23.36 17.66
C ALA A 50 10.16 23.22 17.84
N VAL A 51 9.41 22.96 16.75
CA VAL A 51 7.96 22.71 16.83
C VAL A 51 7.65 21.44 17.61
N VAL A 52 8.41 20.36 17.38
CA VAL A 52 8.24 19.10 18.13
C VAL A 52 8.48 19.33 19.61
N GLN A 53 9.56 20.04 19.96
CA GLN A 53 9.85 20.41 21.35
C GLN A 53 8.69 21.22 21.98
N LEU A 54 8.19 22.25 21.29
CA LEU A 54 7.08 23.06 21.78
C LEU A 54 5.80 22.25 22.00
N VAL A 55 5.48 21.32 21.09
CA VAL A 55 4.30 20.43 21.22
C VAL A 55 4.39 19.56 22.48
N GLU A 56 5.60 19.15 22.87
CA GLU A 56 5.82 18.38 24.10
C GLU A 56 5.77 19.27 25.36
N GLU A 57 6.41 20.44 25.32
CA GLU A 57 6.49 21.36 26.46
C GLU A 57 5.16 22.02 26.81
N GLN A 58 4.35 22.35 25.80
CA GLN A 58 3.07 23.06 25.97
C GLN A 58 1.86 22.12 26.07
N GLU A 59 2.10 20.81 26.15
CA GLU A 59 1.06 19.77 26.20
C GLU A 59 0.02 19.87 25.06
N TRP A 60 0.41 20.42 23.90
CA TRP A 60 -0.50 20.66 22.77
C TRP A 60 -1.07 19.38 22.13
N ARG A 61 -0.62 18.20 22.57
CA ARG A 61 -1.14 16.90 22.14
C ARG A 61 -2.63 16.73 22.45
N GLU A 62 -3.20 17.53 23.34
CA GLU A 62 -4.66 17.54 23.61
C GLU A 62 -5.47 18.18 22.48
N HIS A 63 -4.86 19.02 21.65
CA HIS A 63 -5.52 19.64 20.51
C HIS A 63 -5.67 18.64 19.36
N PRO A 64 -6.89 18.43 18.80
CA PRO A 64 -7.14 17.38 17.81
C PRO A 64 -6.22 17.40 16.58
N GLY A 65 -5.99 18.60 16.01
CA GLY A 65 -5.08 18.78 14.86
C GLY A 65 -3.66 18.32 15.16
N VAL A 66 -3.12 18.74 16.31
CA VAL A 66 -1.79 18.35 16.77
C VAL A 66 -1.77 16.87 17.10
N ALA A 67 -2.76 16.34 17.83
CA ALA A 67 -2.84 14.92 18.20
C ALA A 67 -2.70 14.01 16.99
N VAL A 68 -3.45 14.29 15.91
CA VAL A 68 -3.44 13.49 14.69
C VAL A 68 -2.11 13.61 13.93
N TYR A 69 -1.64 14.83 13.65
CA TYR A 69 -0.41 14.99 12.87
C TYR A 69 0.87 14.66 13.65
N TYR A 70 0.87 14.85 14.97
CA TYR A 70 1.98 14.48 15.84
C TYR A 70 2.14 12.96 15.93
N SER A 71 1.05 12.24 16.18
CA SER A 71 1.07 10.77 16.19
C SER A 71 1.41 10.19 14.81
N ALA A 72 0.91 10.78 13.73
CA ALA A 72 1.32 10.42 12.37
C ALA A 72 2.83 10.62 12.15
N TYR A 73 3.37 11.75 12.60
CA TYR A 73 4.80 12.06 12.53
C TYR A 73 5.64 11.04 13.31
N GLN A 74 5.24 10.71 14.55
CA GLN A 74 5.91 9.70 15.37
C GLN A 74 5.89 8.32 14.70
N ALA A 75 4.75 7.91 14.13
CA ALA A 75 4.66 6.64 13.40
C ALA A 75 5.61 6.62 12.19
N LEU A 76 5.75 7.73 11.45
CA LEU A 76 6.64 7.83 10.30
C LEU A 76 8.13 7.84 10.67
N GLN A 77 8.49 8.44 11.81
CA GLN A 77 9.85 8.46 12.35
C GLN A 77 10.28 7.09 12.89
N HIS A 78 9.36 6.39 13.55
CA HIS A 78 9.62 5.14 14.26
C HIS A 78 8.75 4.00 13.70
N PRO A 79 8.93 3.61 12.42
CA PRO A 79 8.08 2.64 11.75
C PRO A 79 8.12 1.23 12.36
N GLU A 80 9.13 0.90 13.16
CA GLU A 80 9.24 -0.33 13.93
C GLU A 80 8.38 -0.37 15.20
N GLU A 81 7.94 0.78 15.69
CA GLU A 81 7.19 0.90 16.92
C GLU A 81 5.68 0.97 16.63
N GLU A 82 5.03 -0.20 16.67
CA GLU A 82 3.60 -0.32 16.33
C GLU A 82 2.70 0.62 17.17
N ARG A 83 3.09 0.92 18.41
CA ARG A 83 2.36 1.83 19.31
C ARG A 83 2.04 3.19 18.69
N PHE A 84 2.98 3.80 17.97
CA PHE A 84 2.77 5.14 17.41
C PHE A 84 1.76 5.12 16.26
N PHE A 85 1.72 4.03 15.50
CA PHE A 85 0.67 3.85 14.51
C PHE A 85 -0.70 3.62 15.15
N GLN A 86 -0.79 2.87 16.26
CA GLN A 86 -2.05 2.69 16.97
C GLN A 86 -2.58 4.01 17.55
N GLU A 87 -1.69 4.85 18.07
CA GLU A 87 -2.02 6.22 18.50
C GLU A 87 -2.57 7.05 17.33
N PHE A 88 -1.88 7.04 16.19
CA PHE A 88 -2.33 7.75 14.99
C PHE A 88 -3.68 7.24 14.48
N TYR A 89 -3.85 5.93 14.37
CA TYR A 89 -5.09 5.31 13.94
C TYR A 89 -6.27 5.68 14.85
N THR A 90 -6.05 5.67 16.17
CA THR A 90 -7.07 6.03 17.17
C THR A 90 -7.41 7.51 17.10
N ALA A 91 -6.40 8.39 17.04
CA ALA A 91 -6.59 9.84 16.93
C ALA A 91 -7.33 10.19 15.63
N LEU A 92 -6.91 9.61 14.49
CA LEU A 92 -7.56 9.81 13.20
C LEU A 92 -9.03 9.41 13.28
N LYS A 93 -9.35 8.20 13.77
CA LYS A 93 -10.73 7.72 13.85
C LYS A 93 -11.62 8.62 14.74
N LYS A 94 -11.07 9.13 15.84
CA LYS A 94 -11.80 9.98 16.80
C LYS A 94 -12.04 11.38 16.24
N GLU A 95 -11.01 11.99 15.69
CA GLU A 95 -10.98 13.43 15.37
C GLU A 95 -11.24 13.74 13.88
N GLU A 96 -11.36 12.72 13.01
CA GLU A 96 -11.53 12.86 11.56
C GLU A 96 -12.55 13.95 11.15
N HIS A 97 -13.68 14.01 11.85
CA HIS A 97 -14.80 14.90 11.56
C HIS A 97 -14.44 16.40 11.65
N LEU A 98 -13.33 16.74 12.32
CA LEU A 98 -12.83 18.10 12.48
C LEU A 98 -11.98 18.59 11.30
N PHE A 99 -11.57 17.69 10.40
CA PHE A 99 -10.68 18.02 9.29
C PHE A 99 -11.46 18.38 8.02
N PRO A 100 -10.92 19.26 7.15
CA PRO A 100 -11.41 19.43 5.79
C PRO A 100 -11.31 18.13 4.97
N GLU A 101 -12.19 17.95 3.98
CA GLU A 101 -12.22 16.75 3.13
C GLU A 101 -10.87 16.42 2.46
N GLU A 102 -10.15 17.44 1.98
CA GLU A 102 -8.83 17.26 1.37
C GLU A 102 -7.80 16.71 2.37
N GLU A 103 -7.87 17.14 3.63
CA GLU A 103 -7.01 16.67 4.70
C GLU A 103 -7.39 15.26 5.16
N LYS A 104 -8.69 14.95 5.26
CA LYS A 104 -9.16 13.58 5.55
C LYS A 104 -8.61 12.58 4.55
N ARG A 105 -8.72 12.88 3.25
CA ARG A 105 -8.14 12.06 2.18
C ARG A 105 -6.64 11.86 2.40
N ALA A 106 -5.90 12.94 2.66
CA ALA A 106 -4.46 12.85 2.83
C ALA A 106 -4.05 12.02 4.05
N LEU A 107 -4.74 12.17 5.19
CA LEU A 107 -4.52 11.42 6.42
C LEU A 107 -4.80 9.92 6.24
N TYR A 108 -5.91 9.57 5.58
CA TYR A 108 -6.24 8.18 5.25
C TYR A 108 -5.19 7.55 4.33
N LEU A 109 -4.77 8.26 3.28
CA LEU A 109 -3.71 7.79 2.40
C LEU A 109 -2.38 7.63 3.14
N LEU A 110 -2.07 8.51 4.09
CA LEU A 110 -0.87 8.41 4.93
C LEU A 110 -0.90 7.13 5.79
N ALA A 111 -2.02 6.87 6.46
CA ALA A 111 -2.22 5.68 7.27
C ALA A 111 -2.16 4.39 6.44
N ILE A 112 -2.87 4.36 5.31
CA ILE A 112 -2.86 3.22 4.38
C ILE A 112 -1.45 2.96 3.85
N ASN A 113 -0.73 3.99 3.41
CA ASN A 113 0.63 3.85 2.90
C ASN A 113 1.60 3.38 3.99
N PHE A 114 1.41 3.81 5.24
CA PHE A 114 2.15 3.26 6.36
C PHE A 114 1.92 1.75 6.48
N CYS A 115 0.67 1.29 6.51
CA CYS A 115 0.36 -0.15 6.58
C CYS A 115 0.95 -0.93 5.39
N ILE A 116 0.87 -0.39 4.16
CA ILE A 116 1.46 -1.02 2.96
C ILE A 116 2.97 -1.20 3.15
N ARG A 117 3.67 -0.20 3.68
CA ARG A 117 5.11 -0.33 3.95
C ARG A 117 5.40 -1.40 4.99
N GLN A 118 4.62 -1.46 6.07
CA GLN A 118 4.78 -2.53 7.08
C GLN A 118 4.55 -3.92 6.48
N TYR A 119 3.50 -4.07 5.67
CA TYR A 119 3.22 -5.32 4.95
C TYR A 119 4.37 -5.73 4.04
N ASN A 120 4.94 -4.79 3.27
CA ASN A 120 6.08 -5.04 2.38
C ASN A 120 7.37 -5.41 3.13
N LEU A 121 7.49 -5.02 4.40
CA LEU A 121 8.56 -5.44 5.32
C LEU A 121 8.28 -6.81 5.97
N GLY A 122 7.18 -7.46 5.61
CA GLY A 122 6.74 -8.75 6.16
C GLY A 122 5.96 -8.64 7.48
N ARG A 123 5.67 -7.42 7.96
CA ARG A 123 4.92 -7.18 9.20
C ARG A 123 3.42 -7.13 8.89
N ARG A 124 2.70 -8.15 9.33
CA ARG A 124 1.29 -8.39 8.97
C ARG A 124 0.27 -7.97 10.03
N ASN A 125 0.73 -7.53 11.19
CA ASN A 125 -0.13 -7.21 12.34
C ASN A 125 -1.16 -6.11 12.05
N LEU A 126 -0.87 -5.22 11.10
CA LEU A 126 -1.71 -4.07 10.75
C LEU A 126 -2.71 -4.32 9.62
N MET A 127 -2.77 -5.54 9.06
CA MET A 127 -3.69 -5.84 7.96
C MET A 127 -5.17 -5.59 8.32
N PRO A 128 -5.66 -5.94 9.53
CA PRO A 128 -7.04 -5.62 9.91
C PRO A 128 -7.30 -4.11 9.91
N GLN A 129 -6.42 -3.30 10.52
CA GLN A 129 -6.56 -1.85 10.55
C GLN A 129 -6.47 -1.24 9.14
N GLN A 130 -5.59 -1.77 8.29
CA GLN A 130 -5.49 -1.36 6.90
C GLN A 130 -6.80 -1.62 6.13
N PHE A 131 -7.44 -2.76 6.38
CA PHE A 131 -8.70 -3.12 5.75
C PHE A 131 -9.83 -2.19 6.20
N GLU A 132 -9.93 -1.89 7.50
CA GLU A 132 -10.89 -0.91 8.02
C GLU A 132 -10.70 0.48 7.39
N LEU A 133 -9.45 0.95 7.28
CA LEU A 133 -9.14 2.23 6.64
C LEU A 133 -9.62 2.28 5.18
N TYR A 134 -9.46 1.18 4.44
CA TYR A 134 -10.02 1.09 3.10
C TYR A 134 -11.55 1.11 3.10
N ARG A 135 -12.21 0.33 3.96
CA ARG A 135 -13.68 0.30 4.02
C ARG A 135 -14.27 1.67 4.33
N TRP A 136 -13.78 2.32 5.39
CA TRP A 136 -14.25 3.66 5.77
C TRP A 136 -13.89 4.72 4.73
N GLY A 137 -12.68 4.66 4.18
CA GLY A 137 -12.24 5.60 3.14
C GLY A 137 -13.02 5.47 1.82
N LEU A 138 -13.54 4.28 1.52
CA LEU A 138 -14.44 4.04 0.39
C LEU A 138 -15.86 4.53 0.70
N GLU A 139 -16.42 4.12 1.84
CA GLU A 139 -17.78 4.47 2.28
C GLU A 139 -17.99 5.98 2.35
N LYS A 140 -16.98 6.71 2.85
CA LYS A 140 -17.00 8.17 2.99
C LYS A 140 -16.53 8.91 1.74
N GLY A 141 -16.08 8.19 0.71
CA GLY A 141 -15.62 8.78 -0.55
C GLY A 141 -14.20 9.34 -0.55
N PHE A 142 -13.47 9.31 0.58
CA PHE A 142 -12.13 9.92 0.71
C PHE A 142 -11.10 9.35 -0.25
N LEU A 143 -11.23 8.07 -0.63
CA LEU A 143 -10.28 7.42 -1.54
C LEU A 143 -10.53 7.75 -3.02
N LEU A 144 -11.67 8.36 -3.35
CA LEU A 144 -12.03 8.73 -4.71
C LEU A 144 -11.59 10.17 -5.00
N ALA A 145 -10.71 10.38 -5.99
CA ALA A 145 -10.36 11.71 -6.47
C ALA A 145 -11.31 12.06 -7.59
N ASN A 146 -12.19 13.05 -7.40
CA ASN A 146 -13.21 13.44 -8.37
C ASN A 146 -14.07 12.24 -8.84
N GLY A 147 -14.45 11.36 -7.91
CA GLY A 147 -15.19 10.14 -8.22
C GLY A 147 -14.35 9.01 -8.83
N VAL A 148 -13.04 9.19 -9.00
CA VAL A 148 -12.14 8.19 -9.59
C VAL A 148 -11.31 7.50 -8.51
N LEU A 149 -11.36 6.16 -8.49
CA LEU A 149 -10.53 5.32 -7.67
C LEU A 149 -9.24 4.94 -8.42
N SER A 150 -8.09 5.09 -7.77
CA SER A 150 -6.81 4.73 -8.35
C SER A 150 -6.73 3.22 -8.64
N PRO A 151 -6.24 2.79 -9.82
CA PRO A 151 -5.96 1.39 -10.11
C PRO A 151 -5.11 0.69 -9.04
N PHE A 152 -4.14 1.40 -8.46
CA PHE A 152 -3.29 0.87 -7.39
C PHE A 152 -4.07 0.60 -6.11
N THR A 153 -4.95 1.53 -5.72
CA THR A 153 -5.83 1.36 -4.55
C THR A 153 -6.77 0.17 -4.77
N TYR A 154 -7.37 0.07 -5.96
CA TYR A 154 -8.27 -1.03 -6.31
C TYR A 154 -7.57 -2.40 -6.24
N GLN A 155 -6.34 -2.49 -6.76
CA GLN A 155 -5.51 -3.70 -6.66
C GLN A 155 -5.10 -4.01 -5.21
N ASN A 156 -4.65 -3.01 -4.45
CA ASN A 156 -4.22 -3.21 -3.06
C ASN A 156 -5.37 -3.72 -2.17
N ILE A 157 -6.57 -3.17 -2.35
CA ILE A 157 -7.78 -3.64 -1.66
C ILE A 157 -8.06 -5.09 -2.02
N THR A 158 -7.98 -5.43 -3.31
CA THR A 158 -8.18 -6.80 -3.80
C THR A 158 -7.22 -7.77 -3.12
N ILE A 159 -5.91 -7.48 -3.16
CA ILE A 159 -4.89 -8.35 -2.57
C ILE A 159 -5.08 -8.48 -1.04
N LEU A 160 -5.37 -7.38 -0.35
CA LEU A 160 -5.58 -7.39 1.10
C LEU A 160 -6.80 -8.23 1.48
N ALA A 161 -7.93 -8.05 0.79
CA ALA A 161 -9.15 -8.82 1.04
C ALA A 161 -8.93 -10.33 0.80
N LEU A 162 -8.21 -10.69 -0.27
CA LEU A 162 -7.84 -12.09 -0.54
C LEU A 162 -6.96 -12.68 0.57
N VAL A 163 -5.99 -11.92 1.08
CA VAL A 163 -5.11 -12.37 2.17
C VAL A 163 -5.88 -12.54 3.49
N LEU A 164 -6.87 -11.69 3.75
CA LEU A 164 -7.73 -11.77 4.93
C LEU A 164 -8.86 -12.80 4.79
N GLY A 165 -9.08 -13.35 3.59
CA GLY A 165 -10.17 -14.29 3.33
C GLY A 165 -11.55 -13.63 3.20
N GLU A 166 -11.60 -12.33 2.96
CA GLU A 166 -12.82 -11.51 2.86
C GLU A 166 -13.45 -11.61 1.45
N GLU A 167 -13.73 -12.85 1.02
CA GLU A 167 -14.11 -13.16 -0.35
C GLU A 167 -15.45 -12.53 -0.77
N GLN A 168 -16.47 -12.69 0.07
CA GLN A 168 -17.81 -12.16 -0.20
C GLN A 168 -17.81 -10.62 -0.28
N TRP A 169 -17.06 -9.98 0.61
CA TRP A 169 -16.90 -8.53 0.58
C TRP A 169 -16.17 -8.09 -0.70
N LEU A 170 -15.13 -8.82 -1.10
CA LEU A 170 -14.36 -8.53 -2.30
C LEU A 170 -15.21 -8.59 -3.57
N GLU A 171 -16.10 -9.57 -3.71
CA GLU A 171 -17.02 -9.63 -4.86
C GLU A 171 -17.87 -8.36 -4.98
N GLY A 172 -18.48 -7.94 -3.87
CA GLY A 172 -19.27 -6.71 -3.80
C GLY A 172 -18.42 -5.48 -4.16
N PHE A 173 -17.21 -5.39 -3.60
CA PHE A 173 -16.27 -4.31 -3.91
C PHE A 173 -15.92 -4.24 -5.40
N LEU A 174 -15.60 -5.38 -6.03
CA LEU A 174 -15.17 -5.42 -7.43
C LEU A 174 -16.26 -4.91 -8.37
N GLU A 175 -17.52 -5.26 -8.13
CA GLU A 175 -18.62 -4.79 -8.97
C GLU A 175 -19.03 -3.35 -8.64
N GLN A 176 -19.13 -3.01 -7.35
CA GLN A 176 -19.55 -1.67 -6.90
C GLN A 176 -18.59 -0.58 -7.35
N TYR A 177 -17.28 -0.81 -7.27
CA TYR A 177 -16.26 0.21 -7.56
C TYR A 177 -15.65 0.11 -8.95
N ARG A 178 -16.06 -0.86 -9.78
CA ARG A 178 -15.67 -0.91 -11.20
C ARG A 178 -15.95 0.40 -11.95
N PRO A 179 -17.13 1.04 -11.82
CA PRO A 179 -17.41 2.30 -12.52
C PRO A 179 -16.50 3.46 -12.09
N ALA A 180 -15.96 3.41 -10.86
CA ALA A 180 -15.05 4.41 -10.32
C ALA A 180 -13.63 4.29 -10.90
N LEU A 181 -13.29 3.22 -11.63
CA LEU A 181 -12.03 3.16 -12.38
C LEU A 181 -12.12 4.03 -13.64
N ALA A 182 -11.01 4.69 -13.97
CA ALA A 182 -10.85 5.44 -15.21
C ALA A 182 -11.17 4.55 -16.43
N PRO A 183 -11.99 5.01 -17.40
CA PRO A 183 -12.47 4.18 -18.50
C PRO A 183 -11.35 3.45 -19.26
N GLU A 184 -10.20 4.10 -19.45
CA GLU A 184 -9.06 3.59 -20.21
C GLU A 184 -8.39 2.39 -19.54
N LYS A 185 -8.53 2.25 -18.21
CA LYS A 185 -7.92 1.18 -17.41
C LYS A 185 -8.93 0.24 -16.77
N ARG A 186 -10.22 0.59 -16.80
CA ARG A 186 -11.31 -0.07 -16.06
C ARG A 186 -11.34 -1.56 -16.29
N ASP A 187 -11.47 -1.99 -17.54
CA ASP A 187 -11.65 -3.40 -17.86
C ASP A 187 -10.38 -4.21 -17.58
N THR A 188 -9.20 -3.67 -17.93
CA THR A 188 -7.92 -4.33 -17.67
C THR A 188 -7.66 -4.53 -16.17
N VAL A 189 -7.89 -3.51 -15.35
CA VAL A 189 -7.65 -3.57 -13.89
C VAL A 189 -8.68 -4.47 -13.21
N HIS A 190 -9.96 -4.32 -13.59
CA HIS A 190 -11.03 -5.14 -13.04
C HIS A 190 -10.85 -6.63 -13.40
N ALA A 191 -10.52 -6.95 -14.65
CA ALA A 191 -10.25 -8.32 -15.09
C ALA A 191 -9.06 -8.94 -14.35
N PHE A 192 -7.98 -8.18 -14.13
CA PHE A 192 -6.85 -8.64 -13.32
C PHE A 192 -7.27 -8.99 -11.89
N CYS A 193 -8.02 -8.11 -11.23
CA CYS A 193 -8.48 -8.33 -9.85
C CYS A 193 -9.47 -9.50 -9.74
N GLN A 194 -10.40 -9.64 -10.70
CA GLN A 194 -11.27 -10.80 -10.80
C GLN A 194 -10.46 -12.08 -11.01
N ALA A 195 -9.42 -12.06 -11.85
CA ALA A 195 -8.56 -13.23 -12.03
C ALA A 195 -7.88 -13.66 -10.72
N CYS A 196 -7.40 -12.71 -9.91
CA CYS A 196 -6.83 -13.02 -8.60
C CYS A 196 -7.84 -13.72 -7.67
N LEU A 197 -9.10 -13.30 -7.69
CA LEU A 197 -10.19 -13.98 -6.96
C LEU A 197 -10.45 -15.39 -7.49
N GLU A 198 -10.51 -15.57 -8.81
CA GLU A 198 -10.69 -16.90 -9.42
C GLU A 198 -9.51 -17.85 -9.12
N VAL A 199 -8.28 -17.34 -9.02
CA VAL A 199 -7.13 -18.12 -8.57
C VAL A 199 -7.32 -18.63 -7.14
N GLN A 200 -7.80 -17.77 -6.23
CA GLN A 200 -8.10 -18.16 -4.85
C GLN A 200 -9.16 -19.27 -4.80
N ARG A 201 -10.14 -19.22 -5.69
CA ARG A 201 -11.20 -20.24 -5.87
C ARG A 201 -10.74 -21.49 -6.61
N ARG A 202 -9.47 -21.56 -7.02
CA ARG A 202 -8.89 -22.62 -7.87
C ARG A 202 -9.58 -22.77 -9.23
N GLN A 203 -10.25 -21.73 -9.72
CA GLN A 203 -10.88 -21.67 -11.04
C GLN A 203 -9.87 -21.19 -12.09
N PHE A 204 -8.83 -22.00 -12.30
CA PHE A 204 -7.65 -21.63 -13.06
C PHE A 204 -7.92 -21.30 -14.53
N GLY A 205 -8.83 -22.04 -15.20
CA GLY A 205 -9.20 -21.75 -16.59
C GLY A 205 -9.78 -20.35 -16.74
N ARG A 206 -10.76 -20.00 -15.89
CA ARG A 206 -11.39 -18.68 -15.88
C ARG A 206 -10.38 -17.57 -15.54
N ALA A 207 -9.49 -17.81 -14.58
CA ALA A 207 -8.43 -16.87 -14.27
C ALA A 207 -7.52 -16.59 -15.49
N LEU A 208 -7.12 -17.62 -16.24
CA LEU A 208 -6.30 -17.45 -17.44
C LEU A 208 -7.04 -16.69 -18.54
N GLU A 209 -8.32 -16.98 -18.77
CA GLU A 209 -9.15 -16.25 -19.74
C GLU A 209 -9.20 -14.76 -19.42
N LEU A 210 -9.42 -14.40 -18.15
CA LEU A 210 -9.44 -13.01 -17.69
C LEU A 210 -8.08 -12.32 -17.88
N LEU A 211 -6.98 -13.01 -17.56
CA LEU A 211 -5.62 -12.47 -17.69
C LEU A 211 -5.17 -12.32 -19.16
N GLN A 212 -5.72 -13.11 -20.09
CA GLN A 212 -5.34 -13.06 -21.51
C GLN A 212 -6.14 -12.03 -22.31
N ARG A 213 -7.38 -11.72 -21.89
CA ARG A 213 -8.25 -10.75 -22.57
C ARG A 213 -7.87 -9.29 -22.32
N ALA A 214 -7.12 -9.03 -21.26
CA ALA A 214 -6.79 -7.67 -20.83
C ALA A 214 -5.57 -7.11 -21.61
N GLU A 215 -5.75 -5.96 -22.26
CA GLU A 215 -4.63 -5.21 -22.83
C GLU A 215 -3.92 -4.41 -21.74
N TYR A 216 -2.74 -4.88 -21.35
CA TYR A 216 -1.94 -4.24 -20.32
C TYR A 216 -1.08 -3.10 -20.90
N GLY A 217 -1.67 -1.91 -20.99
CA GLY A 217 -0.91 -0.67 -21.28
C GLY A 217 0.02 -0.27 -20.13
N ASP A 218 -0.32 -0.63 -18.89
CA ASP A 218 0.52 -0.43 -17.71
C ASP A 218 1.54 -1.57 -17.55
N LEU A 219 2.82 -1.21 -17.49
CA LEU A 219 3.91 -2.17 -17.46
C LEU A 219 3.95 -2.99 -16.17
N LEU A 220 3.62 -2.39 -15.02
CA LEU A 220 3.64 -3.09 -13.72
C LEU A 220 2.45 -4.04 -13.62
N LEU A 221 1.27 -3.62 -14.08
CA LEU A 221 0.10 -4.50 -14.13
C LEU A 221 0.33 -5.70 -15.06
N ASN A 222 0.99 -5.50 -16.19
CA ASN A 222 1.39 -6.60 -17.09
C ASN A 222 2.28 -7.61 -16.37
N LEU A 223 3.31 -7.14 -15.65
CA LEU A 223 4.20 -8.02 -14.91
C LEU A 223 3.47 -8.75 -13.77
N ALA A 224 2.58 -8.07 -13.05
CA ALA A 224 1.74 -8.69 -12.04
C ALA A 224 0.86 -9.80 -12.64
N ALA A 225 0.19 -9.54 -13.77
CA ALA A 225 -0.62 -10.53 -14.48
C ALA A 225 0.20 -11.75 -14.89
N LYS A 226 1.40 -11.53 -15.46
CA LYS A 226 2.33 -12.61 -15.81
C LYS A 226 2.76 -13.42 -14.59
N THR A 227 2.97 -12.77 -13.44
CA THR A 227 3.27 -13.46 -12.18
C THR A 227 2.08 -14.30 -11.69
N VAL A 228 0.84 -13.83 -11.83
CA VAL A 228 -0.34 -14.64 -11.52
C VAL A 228 -0.42 -15.86 -12.44
N GLN A 229 -0.14 -15.70 -13.74
CA GLN A 229 -0.08 -16.81 -14.69
C GLN A 229 1.00 -17.85 -14.31
N ILE A 230 2.16 -17.43 -13.80
CA ILE A 230 3.19 -18.34 -13.25
C ILE A 230 2.59 -19.23 -12.17
N LYS A 231 1.89 -18.62 -11.20
CA LYS A 231 1.26 -19.35 -10.09
C LYS A 231 0.23 -20.35 -10.61
N VAL A 232 -0.62 -19.91 -11.54
CA VAL A 232 -1.64 -20.78 -12.14
C VAL A 232 -1.03 -21.98 -12.86
N TYR A 233 -0.05 -21.77 -13.75
CA TYR A 233 0.58 -22.88 -14.47
C TYR A 233 1.31 -23.86 -13.53
N TYR A 234 1.92 -23.34 -12.46
CA TYR A 234 2.54 -24.16 -11.42
C TYR A 234 1.50 -25.03 -10.71
N GLU A 235 0.39 -24.45 -10.23
CA GLU A 235 -0.67 -25.16 -9.51
C GLU A 235 -1.40 -26.19 -10.40
N MET A 236 -1.48 -25.94 -11.71
CA MET A 236 -2.02 -26.88 -12.69
C MET A 236 -1.06 -28.02 -13.06
N GLY A 237 0.21 -27.96 -12.64
CA GLY A 237 1.25 -28.90 -13.08
C GLY A 237 1.60 -28.76 -14.57
N ALA A 238 1.29 -27.63 -15.21
CA ALA A 238 1.50 -27.38 -16.62
C ALA A 238 2.96 -26.94 -16.91
N LEU A 239 3.92 -27.83 -16.62
CA LEU A 239 5.35 -27.49 -16.54
C LEU A 239 5.94 -26.91 -17.84
N GLN A 240 5.54 -27.45 -19.00
CA GLN A 240 6.02 -26.96 -20.30
C GLN A 240 5.53 -25.53 -20.60
N LEU A 241 4.26 -25.24 -20.28
CA LEU A 241 3.69 -23.90 -20.42
C LEU A 241 4.35 -22.93 -19.45
N LEU A 242 4.58 -23.37 -18.20
CA LEU A 242 5.28 -22.58 -17.20
C LEU A 242 6.70 -22.20 -17.65
N GLU A 243 7.49 -23.15 -18.14
CA GLU A 243 8.88 -22.85 -18.57
C GLU A 243 8.92 -21.90 -19.78
N SER A 244 8.00 -22.09 -20.73
CA SER A 244 7.83 -21.19 -21.87
C SER A 244 7.46 -19.78 -21.42
N HIS A 245 6.55 -19.67 -20.45
CA HIS A 245 6.09 -18.40 -19.90
C HIS A 245 7.18 -17.69 -19.09
N LEU A 246 7.96 -18.40 -18.27
CA LEU A 246 9.11 -17.88 -17.53
C LEU A 246 10.15 -17.29 -18.49
N SER A 247 10.44 -18.00 -19.58
CA SER A 247 11.39 -17.54 -20.61
C SER A 247 10.90 -16.30 -21.36
N ALA A 248 9.61 -16.26 -21.71
CA ALA A 248 9.00 -15.09 -22.33
C ALA A 248 9.00 -13.86 -21.40
N MET A 249 8.67 -14.06 -20.12
CA MET A 249 8.65 -13.01 -19.10
C MET A 249 10.07 -12.46 -18.84
N GLU A 250 11.07 -13.33 -18.73
CA GLU A 250 12.47 -12.91 -18.58
C GLU A 250 12.93 -12.05 -19.77
N GLY A 251 12.68 -12.52 -21.00
CA GLY A 251 13.04 -11.78 -22.21
C GLY A 251 12.35 -10.42 -22.27
N PHE A 252 11.08 -10.34 -21.86
CA PHE A 252 10.33 -9.09 -21.78
C PHE A 252 10.95 -8.11 -20.76
N ILE A 253 11.24 -8.58 -19.54
CA ILE A 253 11.82 -7.75 -18.46
C ILE A 253 13.19 -7.20 -18.87
N ARG A 254 14.03 -8.04 -19.51
CA ARG A 254 15.38 -7.64 -19.96
C ARG A 254 15.33 -6.55 -21.04
N ARG A 255 14.35 -6.60 -21.96
CA ARG A 255 14.20 -5.62 -23.06
C ARG A 255 13.58 -4.29 -22.63
N LYS A 256 12.70 -4.28 -21.63
CA LYS A 256 11.94 -3.07 -21.23
C LYS A 256 12.74 -2.15 -20.33
N LYS A 257 12.93 -0.89 -20.74
CA LYS A 257 13.47 0.19 -19.90
C LYS A 257 12.40 0.71 -18.92
N GLY A 258 12.82 1.37 -17.83
CA GLY A 258 11.90 2.05 -16.91
C GLY A 258 11.34 1.21 -15.75
N LEU A 259 11.83 -0.02 -15.53
CA LEU A 259 11.34 -0.90 -14.47
C LEU A 259 11.94 -0.66 -13.07
N SER A 260 12.90 0.27 -12.94
CA SER A 260 13.56 0.62 -11.66
C SER A 260 13.84 -0.62 -10.77
N TYR A 261 13.55 -0.53 -9.47
CA TYR A 261 13.72 -1.62 -8.51
C TYR A 261 12.79 -2.83 -8.76
N HIS A 262 11.67 -2.67 -9.47
CA HIS A 262 10.77 -3.79 -9.78
C HIS A 262 11.43 -4.82 -10.70
N ARG A 263 12.36 -4.40 -11.56
CA ARG A 263 13.07 -5.30 -12.49
C ARG A 263 13.69 -6.49 -11.77
N GLU A 264 14.50 -6.22 -10.76
CA GLU A 264 15.21 -7.26 -10.00
C GLU A 264 14.22 -8.16 -9.27
N SER A 265 13.18 -7.56 -8.68
CA SER A 265 12.12 -8.28 -7.97
C SER A 265 11.46 -9.37 -8.81
N TYR A 266 11.03 -9.04 -10.04
CA TYR A 266 10.41 -10.00 -10.95
C TYR A 266 11.40 -11.00 -11.54
N LEU A 267 12.65 -10.60 -11.80
CA LEU A 267 13.69 -11.54 -12.26
C LEU A 267 14.04 -12.57 -11.18
N HIS A 268 14.03 -12.16 -9.90
CA HIS A 268 14.18 -13.09 -8.79
C HIS A 268 13.03 -14.09 -8.72
N THR A 269 11.78 -13.66 -8.92
CA THR A 269 10.63 -14.58 -9.01
C THR A 269 10.84 -15.60 -10.13
N VAL A 270 11.18 -15.14 -11.34
CA VAL A 270 11.43 -16.06 -12.47
C VAL A 270 12.55 -17.06 -12.15
N ARG A 271 13.68 -16.57 -11.63
CA ARG A 271 14.83 -17.40 -11.25
C ARG A 271 14.45 -18.45 -10.20
N PHE A 272 13.75 -18.03 -9.14
CA PHE A 272 13.38 -18.95 -8.06
C PHE A 272 12.30 -19.94 -8.48
N THR A 273 11.36 -19.56 -9.34
CA THR A 273 10.40 -20.51 -9.91
C THR A 273 11.11 -21.56 -10.76
N ARG A 274 12.07 -21.22 -11.63
CA ARG A 274 12.84 -22.23 -12.37
C ARG A 274 13.55 -23.21 -11.44
N ARG A 275 14.16 -22.70 -10.38
CA ARG A 275 14.82 -23.54 -9.39
C ARG A 275 13.86 -24.46 -8.62
N LEU A 276 12.60 -24.04 -8.41
CA LEU A 276 11.56 -24.93 -7.88
C LEU A 276 11.29 -26.11 -8.82
N LEU A 277 11.28 -25.87 -10.14
CA LEU A 277 11.06 -26.92 -11.15
C LEU A 277 12.21 -27.94 -11.24
N GLU A 278 13.43 -27.54 -10.87
CA GLU A 278 14.61 -28.40 -10.85
C GLU A 278 14.69 -29.28 -9.58
N LEU A 279 13.90 -28.98 -8.54
CA LEU A 279 13.93 -29.74 -7.29
C LEU A 279 13.35 -31.15 -7.47
N ARG A 280 14.09 -32.14 -6.98
CA ARG A 280 13.59 -33.52 -6.92
C ARG A 280 12.56 -33.64 -5.78
N PRO A 281 11.55 -34.53 -5.88
CA PRO A 281 10.49 -34.71 -4.88
C PRO A 281 10.98 -34.91 -3.44
N TYR A 282 12.20 -35.42 -3.24
CA TYR A 282 12.79 -35.72 -1.92
C TYR A 282 14.10 -34.98 -1.62
N ASP A 283 14.45 -33.94 -2.39
CA ASP A 283 15.68 -33.16 -2.15
C ASP A 283 15.53 -32.17 -0.99
N ARG A 284 15.59 -32.70 0.25
CA ARG A 284 15.49 -31.89 1.48
C ARG A 284 16.61 -30.84 1.59
N ALA A 285 17.82 -31.19 1.16
CA ALA A 285 18.97 -30.29 1.23
C ALA A 285 18.82 -29.14 0.22
N GLY A 286 18.41 -29.44 -1.02
CA GLY A 286 18.12 -28.45 -2.04
C GLY A 286 16.96 -27.53 -1.65
N ARG A 287 15.88 -28.07 -1.08
CA ARG A 287 14.74 -27.29 -0.56
C ARG A 287 15.18 -26.31 0.53
N ARG A 288 15.96 -26.78 1.51
CA ARG A 288 16.50 -25.91 2.58
C ARG A 288 17.39 -24.81 2.01
N LYS A 289 18.31 -25.16 1.11
CA LYS A 289 19.20 -24.17 0.45
C LYS A 289 18.43 -23.13 -0.36
N LEU A 290 17.39 -23.55 -1.08
CA LEU A 290 16.55 -22.63 -1.86
C LEU A 290 15.72 -21.72 -0.93
N ARG A 291 15.19 -22.26 0.17
CA ARG A 291 14.49 -21.48 1.22
C ARG A 291 15.39 -20.37 1.77
N GLU A 292 16.60 -20.72 2.23
CA GLU A 292 17.59 -19.76 2.76
C GLU A 292 17.91 -18.66 1.73
N GLN A 293 18.08 -19.02 0.46
CA GLN A 293 18.38 -18.05 -0.59
C GLN A 293 17.21 -17.12 -0.91
N ILE A 294 15.96 -17.59 -0.86
CA ILE A 294 14.77 -16.75 -1.01
C ILE A 294 14.65 -15.81 0.20
N GLU A 295 14.90 -16.30 1.41
CA GLU A 295 14.83 -15.51 2.64
C GLU A 295 15.86 -14.38 2.65
N GLN A 296 17.10 -14.67 2.24
CA GLN A 296 18.21 -13.71 2.18
C GLN A 296 18.15 -12.74 0.99
N THR A 297 17.38 -13.05 -0.05
CA THR A 297 17.21 -12.14 -1.17
C THR A 297 16.24 -11.02 -0.79
N GLY A 298 16.71 -9.76 -0.88
CA GLY A 298 15.94 -8.59 -0.44
C GLY A 298 14.61 -8.42 -1.18
N SER A 299 14.65 -8.18 -2.50
CA SER A 299 13.44 -7.94 -3.30
C SER A 299 13.07 -9.17 -4.11
N VAL A 300 11.99 -9.86 -3.75
CA VAL A 300 11.43 -10.99 -4.51
C VAL A 300 9.92 -10.81 -4.59
N ALA A 301 9.37 -10.66 -5.79
CA ALA A 301 7.91 -10.63 -5.93
C ALA A 301 7.35 -12.02 -5.58
N GLU A 302 6.21 -12.06 -4.88
CA GLU A 302 5.58 -13.30 -4.41
C GLU A 302 6.46 -14.19 -3.51
N LYS A 303 7.34 -13.59 -2.68
CA LYS A 303 8.21 -14.32 -1.73
C LYS A 303 7.45 -15.38 -0.93
N ASP A 304 6.29 -15.01 -0.39
CA ASP A 304 5.48 -15.91 0.44
C ASP A 304 4.94 -17.10 -0.33
N TRP A 305 4.56 -16.92 -1.60
CA TRP A 305 4.10 -18.02 -2.43
C TRP A 305 5.27 -18.98 -2.74
N LEU A 306 6.44 -18.47 -3.10
CA LEU A 306 7.63 -19.31 -3.35
C LEU A 306 8.00 -20.15 -2.11
N LEU A 307 7.96 -19.55 -0.92
CA LEU A 307 8.26 -20.25 0.35
C LEU A 307 7.21 -21.32 0.69
N LYS A 308 5.94 -21.13 0.30
CA LYS A 308 4.89 -22.14 0.49
C LYS A 308 5.07 -23.38 -0.39
N GLN A 309 5.79 -23.28 -1.52
CA GLN A 309 6.02 -24.41 -2.43
C GLN A 309 7.20 -25.33 -2.00
N LEU A 310 7.97 -24.94 -0.97
CA LEU A 310 9.19 -25.62 -0.52
C LEU A 310 8.97 -26.57 0.66
#